data_AF-A0A958S975-F1
#
_entry.id   AF-A0A958S975-F1
#
_cell.length_a   1.000
_cell.length_b   1.000
_cell.length_c   1.000
_cell.angle_alpha   90.00
_cell.angle_beta   90.00
_cell.angle_gamma   90.00
#
_symmetry.space_group_name_H-M   'P 1'
#
loop_
_entity.id
_entity.type
_entity.pdbx_description
1 polymer ?
#
loop_
_entity_poly.entity_id
_entity_poly.type
_entity_poly.pdbx_seq_one_letter_code
_entity_poly.pdbx_strand_id
1 'polypeptide(L)'
;METYRVIGVMSGTSLDGIDLALCNFIRNDQKQWSFEIIKSATIVYNLNMKQKLKDAIHFSGFELMLLHNEIGDVIGQSVNNFIAVNNISKKEINFIS
;
A
#
# COMPACT_ATOMS: atom_id res chain seq x y z
N MET A 1 -16.44 20.09 8.44
CA MET A 1 -15.50 19.54 7.43
C MET A 1 -14.73 18.36 8.02
N GLU A 2 -14.93 17.17 7.46
CA GLU A 2 -14.26 15.93 7.87
C GLU A 2 -13.05 15.70 6.97
N THR A 3 -11.90 15.29 7.52
CA THR A 3 -10.70 14.94 6.74
C THR A 3 -10.28 13.53 7.08
N TYR A 4 -10.07 12.72 6.05
CA TYR A 4 -9.57 11.36 6.13
C TYR A 4 -8.20 11.31 5.44
N ARG A 5 -7.17 11.07 6.22
CA ARG A 5 -5.82 10.86 5.74
C ARG A 5 -5.56 9.37 5.61
N VAL A 6 -5.34 8.92 4.38
CA VAL A 6 -5.36 7.51 4.01
C VAL A 6 -4.08 7.17 3.25
N ILE A 7 -3.52 6.00 3.51
CA ILE A 7 -2.50 5.42 2.63
C ILE A 7 -3.19 4.38 1.74
N GLY A 8 -3.22 4.61 0.43
CA GLY A 8 -3.59 3.59 -0.53
C GLY A 8 -2.39 2.73 -0.90
N VAL A 9 -2.61 1.42 -0.99
CA VAL A 9 -1.62 0.41 -1.39
C VAL A 9 -2.11 -0.30 -2.65
N MET A 10 -1.26 -0.43 -3.66
CA MET A 10 -1.57 -1.19 -4.87
C MET A 10 -0.36 -1.98 -5.35
N SER A 11 -0.59 -3.22 -5.76
CA SER A 11 0.41 -4.05 -6.48
C SER A 11 -0.22 -4.55 -7.76
N GLY A 12 0.16 -3.97 -8.89
CA GLY A 12 -0.34 -4.35 -10.21
C GLY A 12 0.14 -5.73 -10.67
N THR A 13 -0.54 -6.29 -11.67
CA THR A 13 -0.18 -7.58 -12.30
C THR A 13 1.12 -7.54 -13.09
N SER A 14 1.70 -6.36 -13.32
CA SER A 14 3.03 -6.21 -13.93
C SER A 14 4.17 -6.64 -12.99
N LEU A 15 3.89 -6.76 -11.68
CA LEU A 15 4.85 -7.18 -10.65
C LEU A 15 6.08 -6.26 -10.57
N ASP A 16 5.89 -4.96 -10.78
CA ASP A 16 6.98 -3.97 -10.75
C ASP A 16 7.27 -3.48 -9.33
N GLY A 17 6.28 -3.54 -8.44
CA GLY A 17 6.43 -3.13 -7.05
C GLY A 17 5.10 -2.91 -6.35
N ILE A 18 5.19 -2.23 -5.22
CA ILE A 18 4.07 -1.75 -4.42
C ILE A 18 4.01 -0.24 -4.57
N ASP A 19 2.92 0.25 -5.15
CA ASP A 19 2.59 1.66 -5.21
C ASP A 19 1.92 2.09 -3.91
N LEU A 20 2.38 3.21 -3.36
CA LEU A 20 1.89 3.81 -2.13
C LEU A 20 1.51 5.27 -2.41
N ALA A 21 0.34 5.67 -1.92
CA ALA A 21 -0.12 7.06 -2.01
C ALA A 21 -0.72 7.52 -0.67
N LEU A 22 -0.14 8.56 -0.07
CA LEU A 22 -0.76 9.27 1.04
C LEU A 22 -1.70 10.33 0.48
N CYS A 23 -2.99 10.19 0.74
CA CYS A 23 -4.02 11.08 0.26
C CYS A 23 -4.80 11.69 1.43
N ASN A 24 -5.24 12.94 1.27
CA ASN A 24 -6.28 13.53 2.10
C ASN A 24 -7.59 13.53 1.32
N PHE A 25 -8.63 12.94 1.88
CA PHE A 25 -10.00 13.05 1.40
C PHE A 25 -10.78 13.95 2.34
N ILE A 26 -11.40 14.99 1.80
CA ILE A 26 -12.05 16.03 2.59
C ILE A 26 -13.52 16.08 2.22
N ARG A 27 -14.39 15.99 3.22
CA ARG A 27 -15.84 16.10 3.07
C ARG A 27 -16.31 17.41 3.69
N ASN A 28 -16.87 18.30 2.87
CA ASN A 28 -17.44 19.56 3.35
C ASN A 28 -18.83 19.36 3.96
N ASP A 29 -19.39 20.41 4.55
CA ASP A 29 -20.67 20.36 5.25
C ASP A 29 -21.86 20.17 4.28
N GLN A 30 -21.67 20.49 2.99
CA GLN A 30 -22.59 20.14 1.89
C GLN A 30 -22.43 18.70 1.39
N LYS A 31 -21.63 17.86 2.07
CA LYS A 31 -21.32 16.47 1.73
C LYS A 31 -20.58 16.29 0.40
N GLN A 32 -19.94 17.32 -0.13
CA GLN A 32 -19.10 17.24 -1.31
C GLN A 32 -17.70 16.78 -0.91
N TRP A 33 -17.10 15.97 -1.79
CA TRP A 33 -15.76 15.42 -1.60
C TRP A 33 -14.74 16.18 -2.44
N SER A 34 -13.59 16.46 -1.84
CA SER A 34 -12.36 16.84 -2.53
C SER A 34 -11.21 15.93 -2.07
N PHE A 35 -10.12 15.92 -2.84
CA PHE A 35 -8.96 15.13 -2.48
C PHE A 35 -7.65 15.85 -2.83
N GLU A 36 -6.58 15.42 -2.17
CA GLU A 36 -5.21 15.84 -2.42
C GLU A 36 -4.26 14.64 -2.28
N ILE A 37 -3.36 14.46 -3.25
CA ILE A 37 -2.26 13.49 -3.13
C ILE A 37 -1.08 14.22 -2.47
N ILE A 38 -0.76 13.83 -1.24
CA ILE A 38 0.28 14.47 -0.42
C ILE A 38 1.67 13.93 -0.78
N LYS A 39 1.77 12.61 -0.91
CA LYS A 39 3.00 11.88 -1.27
C LYS A 39 2.64 10.62 -2.03
N SER A 40 3.50 10.22 -2.95
CA SER A 40 3.42 8.92 -3.61
C SER A 40 4.82 8.35 -3.81
N ALA A 41 4.91 7.02 -3.86
CA ALA A 41 6.14 6.30 -4.17
C ALA A 41 5.82 4.89 -4.68
N THR A 42 6.75 4.32 -5.44
CA THR A 42 6.74 2.90 -5.82
C THR A 42 7.92 2.22 -5.13
N ILE A 43 7.64 1.15 -4.39
CA ILE A 43 8.66 0.30 -3.77
C ILE A 43 8.82 -0.93 -4.65
N VAL A 44 9.97 -1.02 -5.34
CA VAL A 44 10.25 -2.10 -6.28
C VAL A 44 10.39 -3.43 -5.55
N TYR A 45 9.76 -4.48 -6.09
CA TYR A 45 9.95 -5.83 -5.57
C TYR A 45 11.39 -6.28 -5.75
N ASN A 46 11.94 -6.92 -4.71
CA ASN A 46 13.18 -7.66 -4.89
C ASN A 46 12.97 -8.84 -5.85
N LEU A 47 14.08 -9.33 -6.43
CA LEU A 47 14.04 -10.39 -7.44
C LEU A 47 13.36 -11.66 -6.94
N ASN A 48 13.58 -12.04 -5.67
CA ASN A 48 13.00 -13.23 -5.07
C ASN A 48 11.47 -13.14 -4.98
N MET A 49 10.94 -12.02 -4.48
CA MET A 49 9.50 -11.79 -4.38
C MET A 49 8.86 -11.72 -5.76
N LYS A 50 9.49 -11.01 -6.70
CA LYS A 50 9.00 -10.94 -8.09
C LYS A 50 8.91 -12.33 -8.73
N GLN A 51 9.89 -13.20 -8.47
CA GLN A 51 9.87 -14.58 -8.97
C GLN A 51 8.77 -15.41 -8.29
N LYS A 52 8.65 -15.37 -6.96
CA LYS A 52 7.56 -16.04 -6.23
C LYS A 52 6.17 -15.65 -6.74
N LEU A 53 5.95 -14.35 -6.97
CA LEU A 53 4.68 -13.85 -7.49
C LEU A 53 4.38 -14.34 -8.91
N LYS A 54 5.40 -14.46 -9.77
CA LYS A 54 5.24 -15.04 -11.11
C LYS A 54 4.86 -16.52 -11.06
N ASP A 55 5.49 -17.27 -10.16
CA ASP A 55 5.30 -18.73 -10.06
C ASP A 55 4.05 -19.11 -9.26
N ALA A 56 3.39 -18.14 -8.60
CA ALA A 56 2.23 -18.37 -7.73
C ALA A 56 1.07 -19.12 -8.42
N ILE A 57 0.91 -18.99 -9.74
CA ILE A 57 -0.11 -19.72 -10.50
C ILE A 57 0.10 -21.25 -10.48
N HIS A 58 1.31 -21.70 -10.13
CA HIS A 58 1.67 -23.11 -10.03
C HIS A 58 1.70 -23.62 -8.59
N PHE A 59 1.44 -22.75 -7.61
CA PHE A 59 1.51 -23.09 -6.19
C PHE A 59 0.26 -23.87 -5.75
N SER A 60 0.47 -24.78 -4.81
CA SER A 60 -0.60 -25.41 -4.06
C SER A 60 -1.32 -24.39 -3.17
N GLY A 61 -2.52 -24.75 -2.69
CA GLY A 61 -3.28 -23.88 -1.76
C GLY A 61 -2.50 -23.55 -0.48
N PHE A 62 -1.68 -24.48 0.03
CA PHE A 62 -0.83 -24.24 1.20
C PHE A 62 0.28 -23.22 0.90
N GLU A 63 0.96 -23.35 -0.23
CA GLU A 63 2.00 -22.42 -0.67
C GLU A 63 1.43 -21.02 -0.95
N LEU A 64 0.23 -20.93 -1.52
CA LEU A 64 -0.48 -19.66 -1.69
C LEU A 64 -0.80 -18.99 -0.35
N MET A 65 -1.11 -19.75 0.69
CA MET A 65 -1.34 -19.19 2.03
C MET A 65 -0.07 -18.70 2.70
N LEU A 66 1.06 -19.38 2.49
CA LEU A 66 2.37 -18.88 2.92
C LEU A 66 2.72 -17.58 2.18
N LEU A 67 2.56 -17.56 0.86
CA LEU A 67 2.83 -16.38 0.04
C LEU A 67 1.91 -15.21 0.41
N HIS A 68 0.63 -15.46 0.71
CA HIS A 68 -0.31 -14.44 1.16
C HIS A 68 0.18 -13.72 2.42
N ASN A 69 0.64 -14.46 3.42
CA ASN A 69 1.21 -13.88 4.64
C ASN A 69 2.49 -13.10 4.34
N GLU A 70 3.38 -13.66 3.50
CA GLU A 70 4.64 -12.99 3.13
C GLU A 70 4.40 -11.66 2.40
N ILE A 71 3.42 -11.60 1.49
CA ILE A 71 3.02 -10.34 0.82
C ILE A 71 2.48 -9.34 1.83
N GLY A 72 1.68 -9.78 2.81
CA GLY A 72 1.19 -8.94 3.89
C GLY A 72 2.33 -8.29 4.68
N ASP A 73 3.36 -9.06 5.03
CA ASP A 73 4.56 -8.55 5.70
C ASP A 73 5.31 -7.54 4.83
N VAL A 74 5.49 -7.83 3.53
CA VAL A 74 6.16 -6.91 2.60
C VAL A 74 5.39 -5.61 2.44
N ILE A 75 4.05 -5.65 2.37
CA ILE A 75 3.20 -4.45 2.34
C ILE A 75 3.35 -3.65 3.64
N GLY A 76 3.25 -4.32 4.79
CA GLY A 76 3.40 -3.66 6.10
C GLY A 76 4.75 -2.98 6.27
N GLN A 77 5.83 -3.64 5.87
CA GLN A 77 7.18 -3.07 5.85
C GLN A 77 7.29 -1.90 4.87
N SER A 78 6.70 -2.03 3.67
CA SER A 78 6.68 -0.98 2.64
C SER A 78 5.99 0.30 3.14
N VAL A 79 4.82 0.16 3.77
CA VAL A 79 4.09 1.28 4.38
C VAL A 79 4.90 1.92 5.51
N ASN A 80 5.51 1.12 6.38
CA ASN A 80 6.35 1.64 7.47
C ASN A 80 7.56 2.42 6.94
N ASN A 81 8.22 1.91 5.90
CA ASN A 81 9.34 2.59 5.26
C ASN A 81 8.90 3.91 4.60
N PHE A 82 7.79 3.88 3.85
CA PHE A 82 7.23 5.07 3.21
C PHE A 82 6.89 6.17 4.22
N ILE A 83 6.29 5.81 5.35
CA ILE A 83 5.99 6.72 6.46
C ILE A 83 7.28 7.31 7.04
N ALA A 84 8.29 6.48 7.30
CA ALA A 84 9.56 6.91 7.89
C ALA A 84 10.33 7.86 6.97
N VAL A 85 10.49 7.50 5.68
CA VAL A 85 11.21 8.32 4.68
C VAL A 85 10.55 9.69 4.48
N ASN A 86 9.23 9.77 4.60
CA ASN A 86 8.48 11.02 4.45
C ASN A 86 8.22 11.75 5.78
N ASN A 87 8.75 11.27 6.91
CA ASN A 87 8.54 11.84 8.25
C ASN A 87 7.06 12.02 8.61
N ILE A 88 6.21 11.06 8.24
CA ILE A 88 4.78 11.09 8.54
C ILE A 88 4.53 10.47 9.92
N SER A 89 3.66 11.08 10.74
CA SER A 89 3.23 10.47 12.00
C SER A 89 2.15 9.41 11.74
N LYS A 90 2.36 8.18 12.25
CA LYS A 90 1.35 7.10 12.17
C LYS A 90 0.00 7.51 12.77
N LYS A 91 -0.01 8.40 13.77
CA LYS A 91 -1.22 8.88 14.43
C LYS A 91 -2.09 9.77 13.54
N GLU A 92 -1.52 10.32 12.47
CA GLU A 92 -2.23 11.17 11.52
C GLU A 92 -2.91 10.36 10.41
N ILE A 93 -2.65 9.05 10.31
CA ILE A 93 -3.23 8.18 9.28
C ILE A 93 -4.45 7.49 9.88
N ASN A 94 -5.61 7.65 9.23
CA ASN A 94 -6.86 7.06 9.71
C ASN A 94 -6.95 5.57 9.38
N PHE A 95 -6.53 5.17 8.17
CA PHE A 95 -6.50 3.77 7.75
C PHE A 95 -5.60 3.56 6.52
N ILE A 96 -5.33 2.29 6.25
CA ILE A 96 -4.66 1.81 5.03
C ILE A 96 -5.73 1.14 4.16
N SER A 97 -5.71 1.42 2.87
CA SER A 97 -6.62 0.85 1.88
C SER A 97 -5.87 0.02 0.83
#